data_AF-A0A6I1J895-F1
#
_entry.id   AF-A0A6I1J895-F1
#
_cell.length_a   1.000
_cell.length_b   1.000
_cell.length_c   1.000
_cell.angle_alpha   90.00
_cell.angle_beta   90.00
_cell.angle_gamma   90.00
#
_symmetry.space_group_name_H-M   'P 1'
#
loop_
_entity.id
_entity.type
_entity.pdbx_description
1 polymer ?
#
loop_
_entity_poly.entity_id
_entity_poly.type
_entity_poly.pdbx_seq_one_letter_code
_entity_poly.pdbx_strand_id
1 'polypeptide(L)'
;EQVVLMLADFQASMPFLIMALAVLAFFGSSLPLLIGLMGFFGWERYARISRGLAISASAQGYASAVTQLGASPARVYLKHILPNIASTLIVSMTLVFPEVILLESGLSFLGLGVQPPMTSLGNMVGYGREYITRAPWIMLAPATTIVLTTLAVSVLGDWLRDRLDPTLR
;
A
#
# COMPACT_ATOMS: atom_id res chain seq x y z
N GLU A 1 -7.16 -1.90 -21.33
CA GLU A 1 -7.56 -0.89 -20.32
C GLU A 1 -8.81 -1.31 -19.55
N GLN A 2 -9.93 -1.59 -20.21
CA GLN A 2 -11.19 -1.99 -19.55
C GLN A 2 -11.05 -3.21 -18.63
N VAL A 3 -10.25 -4.21 -19.00
CA VAL A 3 -9.99 -5.39 -18.16
C VAL A 3 -9.31 -5.01 -16.83
N VAL A 4 -8.35 -4.09 -16.86
CA VAL A 4 -7.63 -3.66 -15.65
C VAL A 4 -8.57 -2.90 -14.71
N LEU A 5 -9.42 -2.03 -15.27
CA LEU A 5 -10.44 -1.31 -14.50
C LEU A 5 -11.49 -2.28 -13.93
N MET A 6 -11.93 -3.26 -14.69
CA MET A 6 -12.85 -4.30 -14.21
C MET A 6 -12.25 -5.11 -13.06
N LEU A 7 -10.97 -5.49 -13.14
CA LEU A 7 -10.28 -6.17 -12.03
C LEU A 7 -10.13 -5.26 -10.81
N ALA A 8 -9.84 -3.98 -11.02
CA ALA A 8 -9.77 -2.98 -9.95
C ALA A 8 -11.13 -2.76 -9.27
N ASP A 9 -12.22 -2.77 -10.02
CA ASP A 9 -13.59 -2.65 -9.52
C ASP A 9 -14.02 -3.92 -8.78
N PHE A 10 -13.67 -5.10 -9.30
CA PHE A 10 -13.89 -6.38 -8.63
C PHE A 10 -13.17 -6.41 -7.28
N GLN A 11 -11.90 -6.03 -7.23
CA GLN A 11 -11.17 -5.96 -5.96
C GLN A 11 -11.78 -4.93 -5.01
N ALA A 12 -12.13 -3.73 -5.50
CA ALA A 12 -12.74 -2.71 -4.65
C ALA A 12 -14.10 -3.14 -4.06
N SER A 13 -14.80 -4.08 -4.70
CA SER A 13 -16.06 -4.63 -4.20
C SER A 13 -15.88 -5.60 -3.02
N MET A 14 -14.68 -6.17 -2.84
CA MET A 14 -14.38 -7.14 -1.79
C MET A 14 -13.41 -6.55 -0.76
N PRO A 15 -13.71 -6.65 0.55
CA PRO A 15 -12.73 -6.27 1.57
C PRO A 15 -11.44 -7.08 1.42
N PHE A 16 -10.30 -6.40 1.22
CA PHE A 16 -9.01 -7.06 0.97
C PHE A 16 -8.64 -8.05 2.08
N LEU A 17 -8.99 -7.73 3.33
CA LEU A 17 -8.77 -8.63 4.47
C LEU A 17 -9.44 -9.99 4.24
N ILE A 18 -10.68 -10.02 3.76
CA ILE A 18 -11.41 -11.28 3.50
C ILE A 18 -10.71 -12.08 2.40
N MET A 19 -10.28 -11.40 1.33
CA MET A 19 -9.52 -12.03 0.24
C MET A 19 -8.20 -12.62 0.74
N ALA A 20 -7.44 -11.86 1.53
CA ALA A 20 -6.17 -12.30 2.09
C ALA A 20 -6.34 -13.51 3.02
N LEU A 21 -7.36 -13.49 3.90
CA LEU A 21 -7.71 -14.61 4.76
C LEU A 21 -8.07 -15.86 3.94
N ALA A 22 -8.87 -15.72 2.89
CA ALA A 22 -9.22 -16.84 2.01
C ALA A 22 -7.98 -17.43 1.34
N VAL A 23 -7.11 -16.60 0.75
CA VAL A 23 -5.88 -17.05 0.10
C VAL A 23 -4.97 -17.78 1.09
N LEU A 24 -4.76 -17.22 2.29
CA LEU A 24 -3.92 -17.84 3.33
C LEU A 24 -4.53 -19.14 3.88
N ALA A 25 -5.86 -19.24 3.97
CA ALA A 25 -6.53 -20.46 4.40
C ALA A 25 -6.41 -21.59 3.36
N PHE A 26 -6.48 -21.28 2.07
CA PHE A 26 -6.38 -22.28 1.00
C PHE A 26 -4.94 -22.71 0.69
N PHE A 27 -4.01 -21.76 0.62
CA PHE A 27 -2.61 -22.03 0.23
C PHE A 27 -1.69 -22.27 1.43
N GLY A 28 -2.17 -22.01 2.65
CA GLY A 28 -1.37 -22.01 3.86
C GLY A 28 -0.59 -20.70 4.06
N SER A 29 -0.14 -20.46 5.29
CA SER A 29 0.66 -19.28 5.63
C SER A 29 2.13 -19.47 5.26
N SER A 30 2.68 -18.60 4.43
CA SER A 30 4.13 -18.53 4.16
C SER A 30 4.59 -17.08 4.00
N LEU A 31 5.85 -16.80 4.36
CA LEU A 31 6.40 -15.45 4.27
C LEU A 31 6.36 -14.88 2.82
N PRO A 32 6.73 -15.64 1.76
CA PRO A 32 6.64 -15.13 0.39
C PRO A 32 5.21 -14.81 -0.03
N LEU A 33 4.24 -15.64 0.37
CA LEU A 33 2.82 -15.39 0.07
C LEU A 33 2.32 -14.13 0.78
N LEU A 34 2.71 -13.93 2.04
CA LEU A 34 2.34 -12.74 2.81
C LEU A 34 2.97 -11.48 2.20
N ILE A 35 4.24 -11.52 1.79
CA ILE A 35 4.89 -10.41 1.07
C ILE A 35 4.15 -10.11 -0.24
N GLY A 36 3.79 -11.15 -1.01
CA GLY A 36 3.02 -10.99 -2.25
C GLY A 36 1.66 -10.34 -2.03
N LEU A 37 0.92 -10.78 -1.00
CA LEU A 37 -0.37 -10.19 -0.61
C LEU A 37 -0.20 -8.72 -0.19
N MET A 38 0.78 -8.42 0.67
CA MET A 38 1.02 -7.04 1.11
C MET A 38 1.48 -6.14 -0.04
N GLY A 39 2.27 -6.66 -1.00
CA GLY A 39 2.67 -5.92 -2.20
C GLY A 39 1.52 -5.67 -3.19
N PHE A 40 0.53 -6.56 -3.20
CA PHE A 40 -0.69 -6.41 -3.99
C PHE A 40 -1.74 -5.53 -3.29
N PHE A 41 -1.56 -5.22 -2.01
CA PHE A 41 -2.51 -4.41 -1.26
C PHE A 41 -2.67 -3.01 -1.87
N GLY A 42 -3.92 -2.64 -2.16
CA GLY A 42 -4.26 -1.30 -2.67
C GLY A 42 -3.83 -1.01 -4.10
N TRP A 43 -3.41 -2.02 -4.88
CA TRP A 43 -3.00 -1.83 -6.29
C TRP A 43 -4.08 -1.13 -7.12
N GLU A 44 -5.36 -1.40 -6.84
CA GLU A 44 -6.50 -0.82 -7.52
C GLU A 44 -6.61 0.69 -7.30
N ARG A 45 -6.28 1.15 -6.09
CA ARG A 45 -6.22 2.59 -5.75
C ARG A 45 -5.10 3.26 -6.54
N TYR A 46 -3.92 2.66 -6.62
CA TYR A 46 -2.80 3.21 -7.39
C TYR A 46 -3.06 3.21 -8.90
N ALA A 47 -3.70 2.16 -9.43
CA ALA A 47 -4.10 2.10 -10.83
C ALA A 47 -5.03 3.26 -11.19
N ARG A 48 -5.99 3.59 -10.31
CA ARG A 48 -6.89 4.75 -10.52
C ARG A 48 -6.17 6.09 -10.40
N ILE A 49 -5.32 6.27 -9.39
CA ILE A 49 -4.56 7.51 -9.19
C ILE A 49 -3.62 7.76 -10.37
N SER A 50 -2.81 6.77 -10.74
CA SER A 50 -1.88 6.88 -11.87
C SER A 50 -2.61 7.20 -13.18
N ARG A 51 -3.76 6.58 -13.44
CA ARG A 51 -4.59 6.90 -14.61
C ARG A 51 -5.10 8.33 -14.58
N GLY A 52 -5.64 8.79 -13.45
CA GLY A 52 -6.14 10.16 -13.30
C GLY A 52 -5.03 11.20 -13.55
N LEU A 53 -3.87 10.98 -12.94
CA LEU A 53 -2.69 11.83 -13.13
C LEU A 53 -2.18 11.79 -14.57
N ALA A 54 -2.14 10.62 -15.21
CA ALA A 54 -1.71 10.48 -16.60
C ALA A 54 -2.65 11.21 -17.58
N ILE A 55 -3.96 11.16 -17.36
CA ILE A 55 -4.96 11.90 -18.16
C ILE A 55 -4.77 13.41 -17.97
N SER A 56 -4.65 13.87 -16.72
CA SER A 56 -4.42 15.28 -16.42
C SER A 56 -3.13 15.81 -17.05
N ALA A 57 -2.03 15.06 -16.90
CA ALA A 57 -0.74 15.38 -17.49
C ALA A 57 -0.78 15.42 -19.03
N SER A 58 -1.51 14.49 -19.65
CA SER A 58 -1.69 14.45 -21.11
C SER A 58 -2.48 15.65 -21.64
N ALA A 59 -3.33 16.28 -20.82
CA ALA A 59 -4.12 17.45 -21.20
C ALA A 59 -3.33 18.78 -21.19
N GLN A 60 -2.13 18.82 -20.59
CA GLN A 60 -1.35 20.06 -20.41
C GLN A 60 -0.61 20.56 -21.69
N GLY A 61 -1.01 20.10 -22.89
CA GLY A 61 -0.51 20.58 -24.19
C GLY A 61 0.90 20.13 -24.57
N TYR A 62 1.83 19.97 -23.61
CA TYR A 62 3.19 19.49 -23.89
C TYR A 62 3.19 18.08 -24.49
N ALA A 63 2.29 17.20 -24.02
CA ALA A 63 2.17 15.84 -24.54
C ALA A 63 1.75 15.84 -26.02
N SER A 64 0.83 16.73 -26.39
CA SER A 64 0.42 16.93 -27.78
C SER A 64 1.55 17.47 -28.65
N ALA A 65 2.32 18.44 -28.13
CA ALA A 65 3.48 19.00 -28.85
C ALA A 65 4.57 17.94 -29.12
N VAL A 66 4.91 17.13 -28.12
CA VAL A 66 5.91 16.05 -28.26
C VAL A 66 5.43 14.96 -29.24
N THR A 67 4.12 14.69 -29.25
CA THR A 67 3.53 13.74 -30.21
C THR A 67 3.57 14.28 -31.64
N GLN A 68 3.32 15.58 -31.85
CA GLN A 68 3.43 16.25 -33.16
C GLN A 68 4.87 16.28 -33.69
N LEU A 69 5.87 16.27 -32.81
CA LEU A 69 7.29 16.10 -33.15
C LEU A 69 7.68 14.66 -33.52
N GLY A 70 6.71 13.73 -33.62
CA GLY A 70 6.92 12.35 -34.06
C GLY A 70 7.35 11.38 -32.96
N ALA A 71 7.18 11.73 -31.67
CA ALA A 71 7.46 10.79 -30.59
C ALA A 71 6.43 9.66 -30.54
N SER A 72 6.90 8.43 -30.28
CA SER A 72 5.99 7.30 -30.05
C SER A 72 5.23 7.45 -28.71
N PRO A 73 4.01 6.90 -28.59
CA PRO A 73 3.22 6.96 -27.36
C PRO A 73 4.01 6.48 -26.12
N ALA A 74 4.74 5.37 -26.26
CA ALA A 74 5.56 4.83 -25.17
C ALA A 74 6.64 5.82 -24.68
N ARG A 75 7.24 6.59 -25.60
CA ARG A 75 8.23 7.62 -25.24
C ARG A 75 7.57 8.78 -24.50
N VAL A 76 6.39 9.22 -24.94
CA VAL A 76 5.61 10.27 -24.26
C VAL A 76 5.28 9.84 -22.83
N TYR A 77 4.75 8.63 -22.66
CA TYR A 77 4.40 8.12 -21.34
C TYR A 77 5.60 7.93 -20.43
N LEU A 78 6.66 7.25 -20.87
CA LEU A 78 7.80 6.89 -20.00
C LEU A 78 8.74 8.06 -19.73
N LYS A 79 8.93 8.97 -20.69
CA LYS A 79 9.95 10.04 -20.58
C LYS A 79 9.39 11.40 -20.18
N HIS A 80 8.08 11.62 -20.37
CA HIS A 80 7.46 12.91 -20.09
C HIS A 80 6.34 12.82 -19.05
N ILE A 81 5.41 11.88 -19.18
CA ILE A 81 4.29 11.77 -18.24
C ILE A 81 4.72 11.12 -16.92
N LEU A 82 5.35 9.95 -16.99
CA LEU A 82 5.73 9.19 -15.79
C LEU A 82 6.63 9.99 -14.85
N PRO A 83 7.71 10.67 -15.31
CA PRO A 83 8.53 11.49 -14.42
C PRO A 83 7.77 12.67 -13.80
N ASN A 84 6.78 13.22 -14.51
CA ASN A 84 5.97 14.33 -14.02
C ASN A 84 5.04 13.90 -12.88
N ILE A 85 4.43 12.70 -13.00
CA ILE A 85 3.49 12.18 -12.00
C ILE A 85 4.18 11.33 -10.91
N ALA A 86 5.44 10.94 -11.10
CA ALA A 86 6.18 10.05 -10.21
C ALA A 86 6.27 10.59 -8.78
N SER A 87 6.45 11.90 -8.61
CA SER A 87 6.51 12.52 -7.29
C SER A 87 5.21 12.27 -6.51
N THR A 88 4.05 12.52 -7.12
CA THR A 88 2.73 12.26 -6.51
C THR A 88 2.53 10.77 -6.22
N LEU A 89 2.99 9.89 -7.11
CA LEU A 89 2.90 8.43 -6.90
C LEU A 89 3.76 7.96 -5.72
N ILE A 90 5.01 8.43 -5.62
CA ILE A 90 5.92 8.09 -4.52
C ILE A 90 5.33 8.56 -3.19
N VAL A 91 4.85 9.80 -3.13
CA VAL A 91 4.18 10.34 -1.94
C VAL A 91 2.96 9.48 -1.57
N SER A 92 2.10 9.17 -2.55
CA SER A 92 0.92 8.34 -2.32
C SER A 92 1.33 6.96 -1.76
N MET A 93 2.43 6.39 -2.23
CA MET A 93 2.95 5.11 -1.72
C MET A 93 3.34 5.17 -0.25
N THR A 94 3.95 6.27 0.19
CA THR A 94 4.36 6.40 1.60
C THR A 94 3.17 6.45 2.55
N LEU A 95 2.04 7.03 2.12
CA LEU A 95 0.83 7.13 2.94
C LEU A 95 0.09 5.81 3.14
N VAL A 96 0.36 4.80 2.30
CA VAL A 96 -0.26 3.47 2.40
C VAL A 96 0.53 2.53 3.30
N PHE A 97 1.81 2.82 3.53
CA PHE A 97 2.67 2.01 4.37
C PHE A 97 2.10 1.77 5.80
N PRO A 98 1.52 2.78 6.48
CA PRO A 98 0.79 2.60 7.73
C PRO A 98 -0.36 1.58 7.63
N GLU A 99 -1.14 1.61 6.55
CA GLU A 99 -2.25 0.67 6.32
C GLU A 99 -1.73 -0.77 6.16
N VAL A 100 -0.61 -0.96 5.46
CA VAL A 100 0.02 -2.28 5.28
C VAL A 100 0.52 -2.85 6.62
N ILE A 101 1.14 -2.04 7.47
CA ILE A 101 1.58 -2.46 8.81
C ILE A 101 0.40 -2.96 9.63
N LEU A 102 -0.71 -2.20 9.64
CA LEU A 102 -1.92 -2.56 10.38
C LEU A 102 -2.56 -3.83 9.82
N LEU A 103 -2.59 -3.99 8.50
CA LEU A 103 -3.11 -5.17 7.84
C LEU A 103 -2.29 -6.42 8.17
N GLU A 104 -0.97 -6.35 8.05
CA GLU A 104 -0.06 -7.45 8.42
C GLU A 104 -0.24 -7.80 9.90
N SER A 105 -0.26 -6.79 10.78
CA SER A 105 -0.43 -6.99 12.21
C SER A 105 -1.77 -7.65 12.53
N GLY A 106 -2.83 -7.28 11.81
CA GLY A 106 -4.16 -7.88 11.94
C GLY A 106 -4.20 -9.34 11.49
N LEU A 107 -3.58 -9.67 10.35
CA LEU A 107 -3.47 -11.06 9.87
C LEU A 107 -2.64 -11.93 10.81
N SER A 108 -1.51 -11.39 11.30
CA SER A 108 -0.67 -12.00 12.32
C SER A 108 -1.41 -12.21 13.65
N PHE A 109 -2.17 -11.23 14.11
CA PHE A 109 -3.02 -11.38 15.30
C PHE A 109 -4.06 -12.52 15.16
N LEU A 110 -4.55 -12.75 13.94
CA LEU A 110 -5.46 -13.86 13.61
C LEU A 110 -4.75 -15.22 13.41
N GLY A 111 -3.43 -15.28 13.62
CA GLY A 111 -2.63 -16.50 13.47
C GLY A 111 -2.26 -16.87 12.03
N LEU A 112 -2.55 -15.99 11.06
CA LEU A 112 -2.29 -16.21 9.64
C LEU A 112 -1.07 -15.43 9.12
N GLY A 113 -0.31 -14.86 10.05
CA GLY A 113 0.89 -14.09 9.76
C GLY A 113 2.16 -14.92 9.65
N VAL A 114 3.28 -14.28 10.00
CA VAL A 114 4.61 -14.88 10.00
C VAL A 114 4.67 -16.07 10.97
N GLN A 115 4.93 -17.28 10.49
CA GLN A 115 4.95 -18.46 11.37
C GLN A 115 6.32 -18.65 12.06
N PRO A 116 6.39 -19.35 13.21
CA PRO A 116 7.65 -19.76 13.84
C PRO A 116 8.56 -20.47 12.82
N PRO A 117 9.90 -20.25 12.85
CA PRO A 117 10.72 -19.63 13.90
C PRO A 117 10.77 -18.10 13.88
N MET A 118 10.17 -17.45 12.89
CA MET A 118 10.12 -15.99 12.81
C MET A 118 8.95 -15.44 13.65
N THR A 119 9.02 -14.16 14.01
CA THR A 119 7.96 -13.48 14.77
C THR A 119 7.64 -12.13 14.16
N SER A 120 6.39 -11.69 14.33
CA SER A 120 5.90 -10.36 13.97
C SER A 120 5.32 -9.67 15.20
N LEU A 121 5.23 -8.34 15.17
CA LEU A 121 4.60 -7.57 16.25
C LEU A 121 3.12 -7.98 16.42
N GLY A 122 2.40 -8.23 15.33
CA GLY A 122 1.01 -8.68 15.37
C GLY A 122 0.84 -10.04 16.06
N ASN A 123 1.76 -10.98 15.83
CA ASN A 123 1.73 -12.28 16.51
C ASN A 123 1.99 -12.13 18.01
N MET A 124 2.90 -11.22 18.40
CA MET A 124 3.17 -10.95 19.81
C MET A 124 1.95 -10.36 20.52
N VAL A 125 1.18 -9.49 19.84
CA VAL A 125 -0.11 -9.01 20.35
C VAL A 125 -1.10 -10.16 20.50
N GLY A 126 -1.19 -11.05 19.50
CA GLY A 126 -2.06 -12.23 19.53
C GLY A 126 -1.74 -13.15 20.71
N TYR A 127 -0.46 -13.46 20.93
CA TYR A 127 0.01 -14.26 22.06
C TYR A 127 -0.29 -13.61 23.41
N GLY A 128 -0.12 -12.29 23.52
CA GLY A 128 -0.39 -11.54 24.75
C GLY A 128 -1.86 -11.56 25.21
N ARG A 129 -2.80 -11.94 24.32
CA ARG A 129 -4.24 -12.02 24.63
C ARG A 129 -4.54 -12.96 25.79
N GLU A 130 -3.85 -14.09 25.88
CA GLU A 130 -4.05 -15.08 26.95
C GLU A 130 -3.58 -14.57 28.32
N TYR A 131 -2.69 -13.58 28.32
CA TYR A 131 -2.06 -13.03 29.52
C TYR A 131 -2.67 -11.71 29.96
N ILE A 132 -3.76 -11.23 29.35
CA ILE A 132 -4.28 -9.88 29.59
C ILE A 132 -4.62 -9.60 31.05
N THR A 133 -5.08 -10.61 31.80
CA THR A 133 -5.45 -10.48 33.22
C THR A 133 -4.27 -10.62 34.17
N ARG A 134 -3.15 -11.22 33.73
CA ARG A 134 -1.99 -11.54 34.59
C ARG A 134 -0.76 -10.69 34.28
N ALA A 135 -0.52 -10.43 33.00
CA ALA A 135 0.64 -9.74 32.46
C ALA A 135 0.26 -8.93 31.20
N PRO A 136 -0.57 -7.86 31.34
CA PRO A 136 -1.05 -7.07 30.21
C PRO A 136 0.07 -6.41 29.39
N TRP A 137 1.25 -6.19 29.99
CA TRP A 137 2.41 -5.62 29.30
C TRP A 137 2.90 -6.48 28.12
N ILE A 138 2.66 -7.80 28.13
CA ILE A 138 3.04 -8.70 27.03
C ILE A 138 2.28 -8.33 25.75
N MET A 139 1.02 -7.90 25.87
CA MET A 139 0.22 -7.41 24.75
C MET A 139 0.45 -5.92 24.49
N LEU A 140 0.51 -5.10 25.55
CA LEU A 140 0.62 -3.64 25.42
C LEU A 140 1.94 -3.21 24.79
N ALA A 141 3.07 -3.84 25.13
CA ALA A 141 4.37 -3.47 24.56
C ALA A 141 4.38 -3.57 23.01
N PRO A 142 4.11 -4.73 22.37
CA PRO A 142 4.09 -4.80 20.92
C PRO A 142 2.99 -3.94 20.29
N ALA A 143 1.82 -3.80 20.93
CA ALA A 143 0.75 -2.92 20.44
C ALA A 143 1.19 -1.44 20.40
N THR A 144 1.86 -0.97 21.46
CA THR A 144 2.41 0.40 21.49
C THR A 144 3.50 0.61 20.44
N THR A 145 4.36 -0.39 20.20
CA THR A 145 5.37 -0.32 19.13
C THR A 145 4.72 -0.21 17.75
N ILE A 146 3.65 -0.96 17.48
CA ILE A 146 2.88 -0.84 16.23
C ILE A 146 2.34 0.58 16.10
N VAL A 147 1.65 1.09 17.13
CA VAL A 147 1.06 2.44 17.11
C VAL A 147 2.12 3.52 16.87
N LEU A 148 3.24 3.48 17.59
CA LEU A 148 4.31 4.46 17.44
C LEU A 148 4.97 4.39 16.06
N THR A 149 5.19 3.19 15.54
CA THR A 149 5.80 2.99 14.22
C THR A 149 4.88 3.48 13.12
N THR A 150 3.61 3.08 13.15
CA THR A 150 2.59 3.51 12.20
C THR A 150 2.44 5.03 12.23
N LEU A 151 2.38 5.64 13.42
CA LEU A 151 2.28 7.10 13.57
C LEU A 151 3.53 7.81 13.06
N ALA A 152 4.73 7.33 13.36
CA ALA A 152 5.97 7.91 12.87
C ALA A 152 6.04 7.88 11.34
N VAL A 153 5.64 6.76 10.73
CA VAL A 153 5.60 6.62 9.27
C VAL A 153 4.52 7.51 8.65
N SER A 154 3.34 7.62 9.26
CA SER A 154 2.29 8.54 8.80
C SER A 154 2.78 9.99 8.78
N VAL A 155 3.35 10.46 9.90
CA VAL A 155 3.87 11.83 10.02
C VAL A 155 5.01 12.08 9.02
N LEU A 156 5.90 11.10 8.82
CA LEU A 156 6.96 11.20 7.81
C LEU A 156 6.38 11.30 6.39
N GLY A 157 5.35 10.52 6.08
CA GLY A 157 4.66 10.53 4.79
C GLY A 157 3.96 11.86 4.52
N ASP A 158 3.28 12.42 5.52
CA ASP A 158 2.64 13.73 5.43
C ASP A 158 3.68 14.84 5.25
N TRP A 159 4.78 14.82 6.01
CA TRP A 159 5.88 15.76 5.84
C TRP A 159 6.51 15.68 4.44
N LEU A 160 6.70 14.46 3.92
CA LEU A 160 7.24 14.24 2.58
C LEU A 160 6.29 14.77 1.50
N ARG A 161 4.98 14.54 1.69
CA ARG A 161 3.93 15.09 0.83
C ARG A 161 4.00 16.61 0.79
N ASP A 162 4.02 17.26 1.95
CA ASP A 162 4.02 18.73 2.05
C ASP A 162 5.24 19.36 1.39
N ARG A 163 6.40 18.67 1.42
CA ARG A 163 7.63 19.13 0.75
C ARG A 163 7.64 18.93 -0.75
N LEU A 164 6.92 17.92 -1.25
CA LEU A 164 6.89 17.55 -2.67
C LEU A 164 5.67 18.11 -3.42
N ASP A 165 4.65 18.59 -2.71
CA ASP A 165 3.46 19.17 -3.33
C ASP A 165 3.79 20.49 -4.04
N PRO A 166 3.74 20.55 -5.39
CA PRO A 166 4.06 21.75 -6.14
C PRO A 166 2.95 22.80 -6.06
N THR A 167 1.74 22.45 -5.60
CA THR A 167 0.58 23.36 -5.57
C THR A 167 0.62 24.39 -4.45
N LEU A 168 1.58 24.26 -3.51
CA LEU A 168 1.86 25.25 -2.46
C LEU A 168 2.81 26.38 -2.92
N ARG A 169 3.18 26.44 -4.21
CA ARG A 169 3.98 27.51 -4.81
C ARG A 169 3.27 28.22 -5.96
#